data_AF-D9UHM9-F1
#
_entry.id   AF-D9UHM9-F1
#
_cell.length_a   1.000
_cell.length_b   1.000
_cell.length_c   1.000
_cell.angle_alpha   90.00
_cell.angle_beta   90.00
_cell.angle_gamma   90.00
#
_symmetry.space_group_name_H-M   'P 1'
#
loop_
_entity.id
_entity.type
_entity.pdbx_description
1 polymer ?
#
loop_
_entity_poly.entity_id
_entity_poly.type
_entity_poly.pdbx_seq_one_letter_code
_entity_poly.pdbx_strand_id
1 'polypeptide(L)'
;MVAYMLIAPLNRRALATGTTAARATLASWLPVVALGFAQAGALMAVLHWGIGLDLERPVATIAFLFLVTACFAALVQWLNAQFGAAGRILVLALLMLQLTSAGGTYPVETSPAFFHALHPFLPMSYVVEALRRLVTGGGLGPVWEGCAVLGGFTLAALALTAWRARRAQVWTVERLHPELSL
;
A
#
# COMPACT_ATOMS: atom_id res chain seq x y z
N MET A 1 -6.27 2.07 -5.79
CA MET A 1 -7.61 2.63 -5.49
C MET A 1 -8.69 2.02 -6.37
N VAL A 2 -8.57 2.04 -7.70
CA VAL A 2 -9.58 1.51 -8.64
C VAL A 2 -9.86 0.01 -8.44
N ALA A 3 -8.82 -0.80 -8.17
CA ALA A 3 -9.01 -2.22 -7.88
C ALA A 3 -9.97 -2.49 -6.70
N TYR A 4 -9.94 -1.64 -5.66
CA TYR A 4 -10.85 -1.75 -4.50
C TYR A 4 -12.23 -1.08 -4.72
N MET A 5 -12.47 -0.49 -5.89
CA MET A 5 -13.81 -0.12 -6.34
C MET A 5 -14.54 -1.32 -6.96
N LEU A 6 -13.79 -2.25 -7.56
CA LEU A 6 -14.31 -3.48 -8.17
C LEU A 6 -14.27 -4.67 -7.21
N ILE A 7 -13.22 -4.78 -6.39
CA ILE A 7 -13.02 -5.85 -5.43
C ILE A 7 -13.29 -5.32 -4.03
N ALA A 8 -14.26 -5.92 -3.33
CA ALA A 8 -14.56 -5.53 -1.96
C ALA A 8 -13.32 -5.73 -1.05
N PRO A 9 -12.90 -4.71 -0.27
CA PRO A 9 -11.69 -4.79 0.57
C PRO A 9 -11.78 -5.88 1.66
N LEU A 10 -12.99 -6.25 2.06
CA LEU A 10 -13.28 -7.39 2.92
C LEU A 10 -14.43 -8.18 2.30
N ASN A 11 -14.20 -9.47 2.07
CA ASN A 11 -15.21 -10.35 1.50
C ASN A 11 -16.21 -10.75 2.61
N ARG A 12 -17.32 -10.01 2.74
CA ARG A 12 -18.34 -10.24 3.80
C ARG A 12 -18.83 -11.69 3.84
N ARG A 13 -18.82 -12.38 2.69
CA ARG A 13 -19.19 -13.80 2.56
C ARG A 13 -18.18 -14.76 3.20
N ALA A 14 -16.89 -14.46 3.17
CA ALA A 14 -15.85 -15.30 3.79
C ALA A 14 -15.84 -15.19 5.32
N LEU A 15 -16.22 -14.02 5.85
CA LEU A 15 -16.38 -13.82 7.29
C LEU A 15 -17.62 -14.54 7.84
N ALA A 16 -18.65 -14.76 7.00
CA ALA A 16 -19.84 -15.53 7.33
C ALA A 16 -19.62 -17.06 7.30
N THR A 17 -18.61 -17.55 6.58
CA THR A 17 -18.25 -18.99 6.51
C THR A 17 -17.23 -19.44 7.55
N GLY A 18 -16.96 -18.63 8.59
CA GLY A 18 -16.08 -19.01 9.70
C GLY A 18 -14.58 -19.00 9.39
N THR A 19 -14.15 -18.40 8.26
CA THR A 19 -12.72 -18.27 7.97
C THR A 19 -12.04 -17.26 8.92
N THR A 20 -10.81 -17.56 9.33
CA THR A 20 -10.02 -16.68 10.21
C THR A 20 -9.83 -15.31 9.55
N ALA A 21 -10.11 -14.23 10.29
CA ALA A 21 -9.93 -12.84 9.84
C ALA A 21 -8.61 -12.55 9.09
N ALA A 22 -7.52 -13.22 9.46
CA ALA A 22 -6.23 -13.11 8.79
C ALA A 22 -6.25 -13.67 7.36
N ARG A 23 -6.90 -14.83 7.14
CA ARG A 23 -7.07 -15.42 5.80
C ARG A 23 -8.00 -14.58 4.93
N ALA A 24 -9.08 -14.06 5.50
CA ALA A 24 -10.00 -13.17 4.77
C ALA A 24 -9.29 -11.87 4.30
N THR A 25 -8.41 -11.34 5.15
CA THR A 25 -7.58 -10.15 4.83
C THR A 25 -6.58 -10.44 3.73
N LEU A 26 -5.84 -11.55 3.82
CA LEU A 26 -4.87 -11.96 2.80
C LEU A 26 -5.55 -12.26 1.46
N ALA A 27 -6.71 -12.92 1.48
CA ALA A 27 -7.44 -13.28 0.28
C ALA A 27 -7.92 -12.08 -0.54
N SER A 28 -8.26 -10.95 0.10
CA SER A 28 -8.60 -9.71 -0.62
C SER A 28 -7.38 -8.84 -0.96
N TRP A 29 -6.22 -9.10 -0.34
CA TRP A 29 -4.96 -8.43 -0.64
C TRP A 29 -4.26 -9.02 -1.87
N LEU A 30 -4.10 -10.34 -1.90
CA LEU A 30 -3.42 -11.13 -2.95
C LEU A 30 -3.81 -10.74 -4.40
N PRO A 31 -5.10 -10.68 -4.79
CA PRO A 31 -5.46 -10.36 -6.17
C PRO A 31 -5.08 -8.92 -6.55
N VAL A 32 -5.13 -7.97 -5.60
CA VAL A 32 -4.74 -6.58 -5.85
C VAL A 32 -3.23 -6.45 -6.02
N VAL A 33 -2.46 -7.19 -5.21
CA VAL A 33 -1.00 -7.26 -5.33
C VAL A 33 -0.60 -7.90 -6.66
N ALA A 34 -1.24 -9.00 -7.05
CA ALA A 34 -0.96 -9.67 -8.32
C ALA A 34 -1.21 -8.75 -9.52
N LEU A 35 -2.33 -8.02 -9.52
CA LEU A 35 -2.61 -7.01 -10.54
C LEU A 35 -1.55 -5.89 -10.54
N GLY A 36 -1.14 -5.44 -9.35
CA GLY A 36 -0.09 -4.45 -9.21
C GLY A 36 1.27 -4.93 -9.71
N PHE A 37 1.62 -6.20 -9.50
CA PHE A 37 2.86 -6.78 -10.02
C PHE A 37 2.85 -6.86 -11.54
N ALA A 38 1.72 -7.27 -12.13
CA ALA A 38 1.54 -7.25 -13.57
C ALA A 38 1.68 -5.82 -14.13
N GLN A 39 1.07 -4.83 -13.48
CA GLN A 39 1.18 -3.42 -13.86
C GLN A 39 2.61 -2.90 -13.74
N ALA A 40 3.31 -3.18 -12.64
CA ALA A 40 4.69 -2.76 -12.42
C ALA A 40 5.65 -3.41 -13.42
N GLY A 41 5.45 -4.70 -13.72
CA GLY A 41 6.21 -5.41 -14.75
C GLY A 41 5.99 -4.83 -16.14
N ALA A 42 4.74 -4.54 -16.51
CA ALA A 42 4.41 -3.89 -17.78
C ALA A 42 5.03 -2.48 -17.89
N LEU A 43 4.99 -1.69 -16.81
CA LEU A 43 5.63 -0.38 -16.78
C LEU A 43 7.15 -0.50 -16.97
N MET A 44 7.78 -1.46 -16.30
CA MET A 44 9.22 -1.69 -16.43
C MET A 44 9.61 -2.17 -17.83
N ALA A 45 8.79 -3.03 -18.45
CA ALA A 45 8.97 -3.45 -19.83
C ALA A 45 8.97 -2.24 -20.78
N VAL A 46 8.02 -1.32 -20.62
CA VAL A 46 7.94 -0.09 -21.43
C VAL A 46 9.13 0.84 -21.16
N LEU A 47 9.55 1.00 -19.92
CA LEU A 47 10.69 1.86 -19.58
C LEU A 47 12.01 1.31 -20.15
N HIS A 48 12.22 0.00 -20.07
CA HIS A 48 13.44 -0.61 -20.56
C HIS A 48 13.47 -0.71 -22.10
N TRP A 49 12.43 -1.27 -22.72
CA TRP A 49 12.40 -1.47 -24.18
C TRP A 49 11.87 -0.29 -24.99
N GLY A 50 10.97 0.51 -24.42
CA GLY A 50 10.38 1.66 -25.11
C GLY A 50 11.21 2.94 -24.97
N ILE A 51 11.79 3.18 -23.79
CA ILE A 51 12.55 4.40 -23.49
C ILE A 51 14.07 4.14 -23.47
N GLY A 52 14.51 2.88 -23.38
CA GLY A 52 15.94 2.55 -23.31
C GLY A 52 16.56 2.86 -21.94
N LEU A 53 15.78 2.78 -20.86
CA LEU A 53 16.29 3.01 -19.51
C LEU A 53 17.27 1.91 -19.12
N ASP A 54 18.55 2.28 -19.00
CA ASP A 54 19.59 1.41 -18.45
C ASP A 54 19.56 1.48 -16.92
N LEU A 55 19.18 0.34 -16.33
CA LEU A 55 19.19 0.14 -14.88
C LEU A 55 20.49 -0.54 -14.50
N GLU A 56 21.24 0.03 -13.57
CA GLU A 56 22.43 -0.63 -13.03
C GLU A 56 22.08 -1.97 -12.36
N ARG A 57 20.91 -2.02 -11.68
CA ARG A 57 20.47 -3.19 -10.90
C ARG A 57 19.02 -3.57 -11.23
N PRO A 58 18.74 -4.10 -12.44
CA PRO A 58 17.37 -4.27 -12.93
C PRO A 58 16.55 -5.23 -12.07
N VAL A 59 17.14 -6.35 -11.65
CA VAL A 59 16.47 -7.35 -10.80
C VAL A 59 16.10 -6.75 -9.44
N ALA A 60 17.01 -5.99 -8.83
CA ALA A 60 16.76 -5.37 -7.54
C ALA A 60 15.69 -4.27 -7.63
N THR A 61 15.69 -3.47 -8.70
CA THR A 61 14.64 -2.48 -8.98
C THR A 61 13.27 -3.12 -9.09
N ILE A 62 13.14 -4.21 -9.86
CA ILE A 62 11.86 -4.92 -10.03
C ILE A 62 11.38 -5.51 -8.70
N ALA A 63 12.27 -6.20 -7.98
CA ALA A 63 11.94 -6.77 -6.66
C ALA A 63 11.49 -5.69 -5.67
N PHE A 64 12.17 -4.53 -5.68
CA PHE A 64 11.81 -3.39 -4.86
C PHE A 64 10.43 -2.82 -5.24
N LEU A 65 10.14 -2.65 -6.53
CA LEU A 65 8.83 -2.19 -7.01
C LEU A 65 7.68 -3.14 -6.61
N PHE A 66 7.94 -4.45 -6.57
CA PHE A 66 6.97 -5.40 -6.04
C PHE A 66 6.74 -5.20 -4.53
N LEU A 67 7.79 -4.97 -3.75
CA LEU A 67 7.64 -4.64 -2.33
C LEU A 67 6.84 -3.35 -2.11
N VAL A 68 7.13 -2.32 -2.90
CA VAL A 68 6.36 -1.05 -2.90
C VAL A 68 4.89 -1.31 -3.18
N THR A 69 4.60 -2.05 -4.27
CA THR A 69 3.23 -2.39 -4.66
C THR A 69 2.49 -3.13 -3.53
N ALA A 70 3.14 -4.11 -2.90
CA ALA A 70 2.60 -4.86 -1.78
C ALA A 70 2.29 -3.95 -0.57
N CYS A 71 3.21 -3.05 -0.21
CA CYS A 71 3.07 -2.10 0.89
C CYS A 71 1.89 -1.15 0.68
N PHE A 72 1.83 -0.49 -0.48
CA PHE A 72 0.75 0.45 -0.77
C PHE A 72 -0.61 -0.26 -0.90
N ALA A 73 -0.65 -1.48 -1.45
CA ALA A 73 -1.88 -2.28 -1.46
C ALA A 73 -2.38 -2.57 -0.03
N ALA A 74 -1.49 -2.92 0.89
CA ALA A 74 -1.84 -3.17 2.29
C ALA A 74 -2.34 -1.91 3.01
N LEU A 75 -1.67 -0.77 2.81
CA LEU A 75 -2.10 0.52 3.39
C LEU A 75 -3.48 0.95 2.90
N VAL A 76 -3.71 0.86 1.59
CA VAL A 76 -5.00 1.18 0.98
C VAL A 76 -6.09 0.25 1.49
N GLN A 77 -5.79 -1.04 1.63
CA GLN A 77 -6.74 -2.01 2.18
C GLN A 77 -7.11 -1.68 3.63
N TRP A 78 -6.12 -1.37 4.47
CA TRP A 78 -6.34 -0.99 5.86
C TRP A 78 -7.23 0.25 5.99
N LEU A 79 -6.93 1.32 5.26
CA LEU A 79 -7.71 2.56 5.31
C LEU A 79 -9.17 2.33 4.87
N ASN A 80 -9.37 1.56 3.80
CA ASN A 80 -10.73 1.24 3.32
C ASN A 80 -11.47 0.30 4.28
N ALA A 81 -10.79 -0.68 4.89
CA ALA A 81 -11.38 -1.58 5.88
C ALA A 81 -11.76 -0.83 7.18
N GLN A 82 -10.96 0.18 7.54
CA GLN A 82 -11.14 0.95 8.76
C GLN A 82 -12.26 1.99 8.66
N PHE A 83 -12.32 2.74 7.56
CA PHE A 83 -13.19 3.91 7.43
C PHE A 83 -14.30 3.75 6.38
N GLY A 84 -14.38 2.60 5.70
CA GLY A 84 -15.42 2.35 4.70
C GLY A 84 -15.37 3.36 3.55
N ALA A 85 -16.49 4.03 3.26
CA ALA A 85 -16.57 5.02 2.17
C ALA A 85 -15.62 6.22 2.37
N ALA A 86 -15.43 6.68 3.62
CA ALA A 86 -14.50 7.75 3.95
C ALA A 86 -13.03 7.34 3.75
N GLY A 87 -12.74 6.03 3.80
CA GLY A 87 -11.39 5.49 3.59
C GLY A 87 -10.82 5.84 2.22
N ARG A 88 -11.66 5.96 1.19
CA ARG A 88 -11.22 6.35 -0.16
C ARG A 88 -10.69 7.79 -0.22
N ILE A 89 -11.37 8.70 0.49
CA ILE A 89 -10.95 10.10 0.59
C ILE A 89 -9.62 10.19 1.36
N LEU A 90 -9.49 9.42 2.45
CA LEU A 90 -8.24 9.36 3.22
C LEU A 90 -7.08 8.79 2.39
N VAL A 91 -7.32 7.75 1.58
CA VAL A 91 -6.31 7.21 0.66
C VAL A 91 -5.86 8.28 -0.34
N LEU A 92 -6.80 9.04 -0.93
CA LEU A 92 -6.47 10.13 -1.85
C LEU A 92 -5.67 11.23 -1.18
N ALA A 93 -6.09 11.66 0.02
CA ALA A 93 -5.38 12.69 0.78
C ALA A 93 -3.96 12.23 1.13
N LEU A 94 -3.79 10.97 1.56
CA LEU A 94 -2.48 10.40 1.86
C LEU A 94 -1.60 10.26 0.61
N LEU A 95 -2.19 9.93 -0.55
CA LEU A 95 -1.46 9.88 -1.82
C LEU A 95 -0.97 11.27 -2.25
N MET A 96 -1.83 12.29 -2.17
CA MET A 96 -1.46 13.67 -2.47
C MET A 96 -0.33 14.16 -1.57
N LEU A 97 -0.45 13.91 -0.26
CA LEU A 97 0.54 14.31 0.72
C LEU A 97 1.91 13.68 0.45
N GLN A 98 1.91 12.37 0.16
CA GLN A 98 3.13 11.64 -0.18
C GLN A 98 3.77 12.13 -1.48
N LEU A 99 2.98 12.42 -2.51
CA LEU A 99 3.51 12.88 -3.79
C LEU A 99 4.25 14.22 -3.64
N THR A 100 3.72 15.13 -2.83
CA THR A 100 4.35 16.43 -2.58
C THR A 100 5.58 16.31 -1.68
N SER A 101 5.57 15.41 -0.69
CA SER A 101 6.66 15.29 0.28
C SER A 101 7.79 14.37 -0.17
N ALA A 102 7.61 13.49 -1.15
CA ALA A 102 8.58 12.43 -1.47
C ALA A 102 9.87 12.91 -2.14
N GLY A 103 9.97 14.20 -2.52
CA GLY A 103 11.20 14.76 -3.10
C GLY A 103 11.55 14.23 -4.49
N GLY A 104 10.58 13.69 -5.23
CA GLY A 104 10.80 13.07 -6.54
C GLY A 104 11.18 14.08 -7.63
N THR A 105 10.51 15.24 -7.67
CA THR A 105 10.71 16.30 -8.67
C THR A 105 11.54 17.47 -8.16
N TYR A 106 11.44 17.80 -6.88
CA TYR A 106 12.19 18.88 -6.23
C TYR A 106 12.86 18.37 -4.94
N PRO A 107 14.06 18.85 -4.60
CA PRO A 107 14.72 18.51 -3.33
C PRO A 107 13.83 18.88 -2.14
N VAL A 108 13.76 18.00 -1.14
CA VAL A 108 12.90 18.21 0.05
C VAL A 108 13.30 19.44 0.86
N GLU A 109 14.55 19.87 0.73
CA GLU A 109 15.13 21.06 1.34
C GLU A 109 14.52 22.36 0.80
N THR A 110 13.94 22.33 -0.41
CA THR A 110 13.23 23.48 -1.00
C THR A 110 11.75 23.51 -0.62
N SER A 111 11.27 22.47 0.07
CA SER A 111 9.86 22.38 0.47
C SER A 111 9.60 23.12 1.78
N PRO A 112 8.38 23.65 1.99
CA PRO A 112 7.99 24.25 3.26
C PRO A 112 8.24 23.33 4.46
N ALA A 113 8.52 23.91 5.62
CA ALA A 113 8.87 23.18 6.86
C ALA A 113 7.88 22.06 7.24
N PHE A 114 6.60 22.23 6.91
CA PHE A 114 5.57 21.20 7.09
C PHE A 114 5.88 19.90 6.33
N PHE A 115 6.22 19.99 5.04
CA PHE A 115 6.54 18.81 4.23
C PHE A 115 7.88 18.20 4.60
N HIS A 116 8.84 19.03 5.01
CA HIS A 116 10.14 18.58 5.51
C HIS A 116 10.01 17.76 6.80
N ALA A 117 9.16 18.19 7.73
CA ALA A 117 8.90 17.46 8.97
C ALA A 117 8.17 16.13 8.71
N LEU A 118 7.34 16.06 7.68
CA LEU A 118 6.56 14.86 7.36
C LEU A 118 7.33 13.84 6.50
N HIS A 119 8.31 14.31 5.72
CA HIS A 119 9.14 13.50 4.83
C HIS A 119 9.64 12.19 5.47
N PRO A 120 10.26 12.15 6.66
CA PRO A 120 10.80 10.92 7.23
C PRO A 120 9.74 9.91 7.68
N PHE A 121 8.47 10.32 7.84
CA PHE A 121 7.40 9.44 8.30
C PHE A 121 6.66 8.75 7.15
N LEU A 122 6.93 9.14 5.91
CA LEU A 122 6.18 8.68 4.76
C LEU A 122 6.94 7.59 4.01
N PRO A 123 6.30 6.45 3.71
CA PRO A 123 6.96 5.34 3.03
C PRO A 123 7.44 5.74 1.62
N MET A 124 6.73 6.66 0.97
CA MET A 124 7.10 7.14 -0.37
C MET A 124 8.48 7.83 -0.42
N SER A 125 8.92 8.46 0.66
CA SER A 125 10.22 9.10 0.75
C SER A 125 11.35 8.08 0.60
N TYR A 126 11.25 6.96 1.32
CA TYR A 126 12.21 5.86 1.22
C TYR A 126 12.15 5.16 -0.14
N VAL A 127 10.98 5.14 -0.79
CA VAL A 127 10.84 4.60 -2.15
C VAL A 127 11.63 5.41 -3.17
N VAL A 128 11.49 6.74 -3.13
CA VAL A 128 12.18 7.63 -4.08
C VAL A 128 13.70 7.52 -3.91
N GLU A 129 14.20 7.55 -2.67
CA GLU A 129 15.63 7.44 -2.42
C GLU A 129 16.19 6.07 -2.80
N ALA A 130 15.51 4.97 -2.44
CA ALA A 130 15.94 3.63 -2.82
C ALA A 130 15.93 3.42 -4.34
N LEU A 131 14.88 3.87 -5.05
CA LEU A 131 14.82 3.79 -6.51
C LEU A 131 15.93 4.63 -7.16
N ARG A 132 16.21 5.83 -6.65
CA ARG A 132 17.32 6.66 -7.11
C ARG A 132 18.64 5.87 -7.04
N ARG A 133 18.93 5.24 -5.90
CA ARG A 133 20.16 4.43 -5.72
C ARG A 133 20.20 3.19 -6.61
N LEU A 134 19.07 2.50 -6.79
CA LEU A 134 18.99 1.29 -7.60
C LEU A 134 19.16 1.57 -9.11
N VAL A 135 18.64 2.71 -9.57
CA VAL A 135 18.76 3.15 -10.96
C VAL A 135 20.18 3.69 -11.24
N THR A 136 20.71 4.56 -10.37
CA THR A 136 22.00 5.23 -10.60
C THR A 136 23.22 4.45 -10.10
N GLY A 137 23.06 3.24 -9.55
CA GLY A 137 24.16 2.43 -9.04
C GLY A 137 24.76 2.88 -7.69
N GLY A 138 24.04 3.68 -6.91
CA GLY A 138 24.49 4.16 -5.61
C GLY A 138 24.60 3.08 -4.53
N GLY A 139 25.10 3.47 -3.35
CA GLY A 139 25.21 2.56 -2.20
C GLY A 139 23.88 1.92 -1.79
N LEU A 140 23.93 0.65 -1.36
CA LEU A 140 22.74 -0.16 -1.03
C LEU A 140 22.18 0.11 0.38
N GLY A 141 22.83 0.93 1.21
CA GLY A 141 22.36 1.24 2.57
C GLY A 141 20.92 1.77 2.60
N PRO A 142 20.59 2.85 1.86
CA PRO A 142 19.23 3.39 1.78
C PRO A 142 18.21 2.41 1.18
N VAL A 143 18.67 1.49 0.33
CA VAL A 143 17.80 0.45 -0.26
C VAL A 143 17.36 -0.55 0.83
N TRP A 144 18.29 -0.99 1.67
CA TRP A 144 17.97 -1.90 2.78
C TRP A 144 17.08 -1.23 3.82
N GLU A 145 17.33 0.03 4.13
CA GLU A 145 16.47 0.83 5.00
C GLU A 145 15.05 0.94 4.42
N GLY A 146 14.92 1.28 3.13
CA GLY A 146 13.64 1.33 2.45
C GLY A 146 12.91 -0.01 2.47
N CYS A 147 13.61 -1.13 2.26
CA CYS A 147 13.05 -2.47 2.38
C CYS A 147 12.53 -2.76 3.79
N ALA A 148 13.29 -2.40 4.83
CA ALA A 148 12.91 -2.61 6.23
C ALA A 148 11.67 -1.77 6.60
N VAL A 149 11.65 -0.50 6.21
CA VAL A 149 10.53 0.42 6.48
C VAL A 149 9.27 -0.05 5.74
N LEU A 150 9.34 -0.34 4.44
CA LEU A 150 8.20 -0.82 3.65
C LEU A 150 7.69 -2.17 4.17
N GLY A 151 8.60 -3.08 4.54
CA GLY A 151 8.25 -4.35 5.17
C GLY A 151 7.48 -4.13 6.48
N GLY A 152 7.98 -3.24 7.34
CA GLY A 152 7.32 -2.85 8.59
C GLY A 152 5.93 -2.27 8.37
N PHE A 153 5.77 -1.32 7.44
CA PHE A 153 4.47 -0.74 7.08
C PHE A 153 3.50 -1.78 6.53
N THR A 154 3.98 -2.69 5.67
CA THR A 154 3.16 -3.77 5.09
C THR A 154 2.62 -4.69 6.20
N LEU A 155 3.50 -5.16 7.08
CA LEU A 155 3.13 -6.03 8.19
C LEU A 155 2.17 -5.33 9.16
N ALA A 156 2.43 -4.08 9.50
CA ALA A 156 1.57 -3.28 10.37
C ALA A 156 0.18 -3.08 9.74
N ALA A 157 0.09 -2.70 8.47
CA ALA A 157 -1.17 -2.48 7.79
C ALA A 157 -2.01 -3.78 7.67
N LEU A 158 -1.36 -4.91 7.35
CA LEU A 158 -2.03 -6.21 7.31
C LEU A 158 -2.50 -6.66 8.71
N ALA A 159 -1.67 -6.46 9.75
CA ALA A 159 -2.03 -6.78 11.13
C ALA A 159 -3.22 -5.95 11.62
N LEU A 160 -3.23 -4.64 11.34
CA LEU A 160 -4.33 -3.75 11.69
C LEU A 160 -5.62 -4.11 10.95
N THR A 161 -5.51 -4.47 9.67
CA THR A 161 -6.65 -4.93 8.87
C THR A 161 -7.22 -6.23 9.42
N ALA A 162 -6.35 -7.20 9.75
CA ALA A 162 -6.75 -8.47 10.35
C ALA A 162 -7.38 -8.25 11.73
N TRP A 163 -6.86 -7.34 12.55
CA TRP A 163 -7.44 -6.98 13.85
C TRP A 163 -8.84 -6.37 13.71
N ARG A 164 -9.04 -5.46 12.75
CA ARG A 164 -10.38 -4.92 12.45
C ARG A 164 -11.33 -5.98 11.94
N ALA A 165 -10.87 -6.88 11.07
CA ALA A 165 -11.66 -8.01 10.59
C ALA A 165 -12.06 -8.94 11.75
N ARG A 166 -11.17 -9.20 12.73
CA ARG A 166 -11.50 -9.96 13.95
C ARG A 166 -12.59 -9.27 14.77
N ARG A 167 -12.45 -7.96 15.01
CA ARG A 167 -13.48 -7.19 15.74
C ARG A 167 -14.83 -7.19 15.02
N ALA A 168 -14.83 -7.17 13.69
CA ALA A 168 -16.05 -7.24 12.89
C ALA A 168 -16.69 -8.66 12.86
N GLN A 169 -15.95 -9.72 13.24
CA GLN A 169 -16.49 -11.07 13.40
C GLN A 169 -17.14 -11.31 14.76
N VAL A 170 -16.97 -10.42 15.74
CA VAL A 170 -17.70 -10.49 17.01
C VAL A 170 -19.06 -9.81 16.80
N TRP A 171 -20.08 -10.61 16.51
CA TRP A 171 -21.46 -10.13 16.34
C TRP A 171 -22.01 -9.75 17.71
N THR A 172 -22.17 -8.44 17.97
CA THR A 172 -22.90 -7.94 19.13
C THR A 172 -24.41 -8.11 18.92
N VAL A 173 -25.11 -8.46 20.00
CA VAL A 173 -26.55 -8.82 20.06
C VAL A 173 -27.48 -7.72 19.49
N GLU A 174 -27.04 -6.45 19.46
CA GLU A 174 -27.78 -5.34 18.84
C GLU A 174 -28.11 -5.52 17.35
N ARG A 175 -27.36 -6.34 16.61
CA ARG A 175 -27.64 -6.62 15.18
C ARG A 175 -28.62 -7.77 14.95
N LEU A 176 -29.10 -8.40 16.02
CA LEU A 176 -29.98 -9.57 15.96
C LEU A 176 -31.47 -9.24 16.07
N HIS A 177 -31.82 -7.98 16.36
CA HIS A 177 -33.20 -7.53 16.28
C HIS A 177 -33.43 -6.87 14.91
N PRO A 178 -33.96 -7.60 13.90
CA PRO A 178 -34.69 -6.93 12.85
C PRO A 178 -35.82 -6.18 13.55
N GLU A 179 -35.89 -4.88 13.32
CA GLU A 179 -36.98 -4.01 13.71
C GLU A 179 -38.29 -4.67 13.22
N LEU A 180 -38.95 -5.47 14.05
CA LEU A 180 -40.31 -5.92 13.83
C LEU A 180 -41.21 -4.72 14.12
N SER A 181 -41.22 -3.75 13.20
CA SER A 181 -42.28 -2.76 13.15
C SER A 181 -43.48 -3.41 12.47
N LEU A 182 -44.49 -3.74 13.29
CA LEU A 182 -45.85 -4.08 12.89
C LEU A 182 -46.47 -2.98 12.00
#